data_AF-A0A498HJP7-F1
#
_entry.id   AF-A0A498HJP7-F1
#
_cell.length_a   1.000
_cell.length_b   1.000
_cell.length_c   1.000
_cell.angle_alpha   90.00
_cell.angle_beta   90.00
_cell.angle_gamma   90.00
#
_symmetry.space_group_name_H-M   'P 1'
#
loop_
_entity.id
_entity.type
_entity.pdbx_description
1 polymer ?
#
loop_
_entity_poly.entity_id
_entity_poly.type
_entity_poly.pdbx_seq_one_letter_code
_entity_poly.pdbx_strand_id
1 'polypeptide(L)'
;MALAIWYGCEFAKSMGLHRIIVESDSKENISALAHDMLKDIFQSSRWSWVPRSVNLAANRLASRSNTEMCGSTWISRPPSSLVHILNKDGLPCPP
;
A
#
# COMPACT_ATOMS: atom_id res chain seq x y z
N MET A 1 -0.03 3.43 1.41
CA MET A 1 -0.73 2.13 1.23
C MET A 1 -1.88 1.91 2.23
N ALA A 2 -2.02 2.72 3.29
CA ALA A 2 -3.15 2.60 4.24
C ALA A 2 -4.49 3.23 3.78
N LEU A 3 -4.46 4.13 2.78
CA LEU A 3 -5.64 4.87 2.32
C LEU A 3 -6.76 3.96 1.75
N ALA A 4 -6.39 2.89 1.06
CA ALA A 4 -7.37 1.95 0.48
C ALA A 4 -8.19 1.24 1.55
N ILE A 5 -7.53 0.83 2.64
CA ILE A 5 -8.19 0.20 3.79
C ILE A 5 -9.09 1.21 4.48
N TRP A 6 -8.63 2.45 4.68
CA TRP A 6 -9.42 3.53 5.25
C TRP A 6 -10.72 3.78 4.47
N TYR A 7 -10.64 3.96 3.16
CA TYR A 7 -11.82 4.16 2.32
C TYR A 7 -12.76 2.95 2.33
N GLY A 8 -12.21 1.73 2.34
CA GLY A 8 -13.01 0.51 2.49
C GLY A 8 -13.80 0.50 3.80
N CYS A 9 -13.21 0.99 4.90
CA CYS A 9 -13.87 1.07 6.20
C CYS A 9 -14.96 2.15 6.22
N GLU A 10 -14.70 3.34 5.69
CA GLU A 10 -15.72 4.40 5.56
C GLU A 10 -16.90 3.94 4.70
N PHE A 11 -16.64 3.20 3.63
CA PHE A 11 -17.69 2.62 2.80
C PHE A 11 -18.47 1.52 3.53
N ALA A 12 -17.81 0.64 4.27
CA ALA A 12 -18.49 -0.37 5.09
C ALA A 12 -19.41 0.28 6.15
N LYS A 13 -18.95 1.38 6.76
CA LYS A 13 -19.74 2.17 7.71
C LYS A 13 -20.96 2.81 7.04
N SER A 14 -20.82 3.38 5.84
CA SER A 14 -21.96 3.97 5.11
C SER A 14 -23.00 2.93 4.70
N MET A 15 -22.58 1.67 4.53
CA MET A 15 -23.49 0.54 4.31
C MET A 15 -24.11 -0.02 5.61
N GLY A 16 -23.81 0.57 6.78
CA GLY A 16 -24.33 0.09 8.06
C GLY A 16 -23.78 -1.26 8.47
N LEU A 17 -22.57 -1.64 7.99
CA LEU A 17 -21.91 -2.86 8.43
C LEU A 17 -21.30 -2.61 9.82
N HIS A 18 -21.70 -3.43 10.78
CA HIS A 18 -21.23 -3.34 12.16
C HIS A 18 -20.05 -4.27 12.44
N ARG A 19 -19.79 -5.21 11.52
CA ARG A 19 -18.74 -6.21 11.60
C ARG A 19 -17.96 -6.26 10.30
N ILE A 20 -16.64 -6.20 10.41
CA ILE A 20 -15.74 -6.22 9.26
C ILE A 20 -14.58 -7.20 9.46
N ILE A 21 -14.08 -7.73 8.35
CA ILE A 21 -12.84 -8.47 8.28
C ILE A 21 -11.94 -7.74 7.29
N VAL A 22 -10.73 -7.39 7.72
CA VAL A 22 -9.74 -6.70 6.90
C VAL A 22 -8.53 -7.61 6.74
N GLU A 23 -8.20 -7.90 5.49
CA GLU A 23 -7.04 -8.69 5.11
C GLU A 23 -6.08 -7.82 4.29
N SER A 24 -4.79 -7.87 4.61
CA SER A 24 -3.76 -7.11 3.89
C SER A 24 -2.44 -7.85 3.86
N ASP A 25 -1.68 -7.67 2.78
CA ASP A 25 -0.33 -8.21 2.63
C ASP A 25 0.77 -7.29 3.19
N SER A 26 0.42 -6.12 3.74
CA SER A 26 1.34 -5.26 4.49
C SER A 26 1.15 -5.44 5.99
N LYS A 27 2.21 -5.89 6.68
CA LYS A 27 2.18 -6.04 8.14
C LYS A 27 2.06 -4.69 8.84
N GLU A 28 2.69 -3.66 8.27
CA GLU A 28 2.67 -2.28 8.77
C GLU A 28 1.24 -1.71 8.75
N ASN A 29 0.50 -1.93 7.66
CA ASN A 29 -0.89 -1.52 7.56
C ASN A 29 -1.76 -2.21 8.63
N ILE A 30 -1.57 -3.53 8.84
CA ILE A 30 -2.32 -4.29 9.85
C ILE A 30 -2.00 -3.75 11.26
N SER A 31 -0.73 -3.57 11.61
CA SER A 31 -0.35 -3.09 12.94
C SER A 31 -0.82 -1.67 13.22
N ALA A 32 -0.74 -0.77 12.24
CA ALA A 32 -1.13 0.63 12.41
C ALA A 32 -2.65 0.79 12.56
N LEU A 33 -3.43 0.09 11.71
CA LEU A 33 -4.88 0.31 11.64
C LEU A 33 -5.68 -0.53 12.64
N ALA A 34 -5.17 -1.71 13.03
CA ALA A 34 -5.83 -2.57 14.00
C ALA A 34 -5.85 -1.99 15.41
N HIS A 35 -4.84 -1.19 15.77
CA HIS A 35 -4.72 -0.63 17.12
C HIS A 35 -5.47 0.69 17.32
N ASP A 36 -5.41 1.61 16.34
CA ASP A 36 -5.77 3.01 16.59
C ASP A 36 -7.08 3.48 15.95
N MET A 37 -7.55 2.89 14.84
CA MET A 37 -8.56 3.59 14.02
C MET A 37 -9.99 3.08 14.13
N LEU A 38 -10.23 1.80 14.45
CA LEU A 38 -11.55 1.18 14.20
C LEU A 38 -12.27 0.60 15.42
N LYS A 39 -11.70 0.67 16.63
CA LYS A 39 -12.36 0.12 17.84
C LYS A 39 -13.68 0.80 18.15
N ASP A 40 -13.78 2.10 17.85
CA ASP A 40 -15.00 2.88 18.10
C ASP A 40 -15.95 2.92 16.90
N ILE A 41 -15.51 2.45 15.73
CA ILE A 41 -16.28 2.51 14.48
C ILE A 41 -17.08 1.22 14.25
N PHE A 42 -16.49 0.07 14.54
CA PHE A 42 -17.13 -1.24 14.34
C PHE A 42 -17.27 -1.99 15.65
N GLN A 43 -18.45 -2.58 15.88
CA GLN A 43 -18.71 -3.40 17.06
C GLN A 43 -17.80 -4.62 17.15
N SER A 44 -17.38 -5.15 15.99
CA SER A 44 -16.35 -6.18 15.92
C SER A 44 -15.56 -6.04 14.62
N SER A 45 -14.23 -6.06 14.75
CA SER A 45 -13.32 -6.07 13.61
C SER A 45 -12.30 -7.19 13.77
N ARG A 46 -11.99 -7.86 12.66
CA ARG A 46 -10.91 -8.84 12.58
C ARG A 46 -9.90 -8.36 11.56
N TRP A 47 -8.63 -8.39 11.95
CA TRP A 47 -7.52 -7.97 11.12
C TRP A 47 -6.58 -9.15 10.92
N SER A 48 -6.18 -9.40 9.68
CA SER A 48 -5.26 -10.49 9.38
C SER A 48 -4.26 -10.09 8.32
N TRP A 49 -3.00 -10.42 8.57
CA TRP A 49 -2.00 -10.39 7.51
C TRP A 49 -2.16 -11.63 6.63
N VAL A 50 -2.13 -11.43 5.32
CA VAL A 50 -2.24 -12.50 4.33
C VAL A 50 -1.10 -12.41 3.30
N PRO A 51 -0.57 -13.52 2.78
CA PRO A 51 0.43 -13.47 1.72
C PRO A 51 -0.06 -12.73 0.46
N ARG A 52 0.84 -12.05 -0.25
CA ARG A 52 0.51 -11.35 -1.51
C ARG A 52 -0.13 -12.27 -2.57
N SER A 53 0.23 -13.55 -2.58
CA SER A 53 -0.33 -14.55 -3.49
C SER A 53 -1.83 -14.74 -3.31
N VAL A 54 -2.36 -14.57 -2.09
CA VAL A 54 -3.80 -14.65 -1.80
C VAL A 54 -4.49 -13.29 -1.84
N ASN A 55 -3.73 -12.19 -1.74
CA ASN A 55 -4.22 -10.82 -1.94
C ASN A 55 -4.07 -10.31 -3.39
N LEU A 56 -4.12 -11.20 -4.38
CA LEU A 56 -3.77 -10.87 -5.76
C LEU A 56 -4.74 -9.84 -6.38
N ALA A 57 -6.01 -9.85 -6.00
CA ALA A 57 -7.00 -8.89 -6.49
C ALA A 57 -6.64 -7.45 -6.09
N ALA A 58 -6.37 -7.21 -4.80
CA ALA A 58 -5.93 -5.91 -4.32
C ALA A 58 -4.57 -5.52 -4.93
N ASN A 59 -3.63 -6.47 -5.04
CA ASN A 59 -2.33 -6.23 -5.66
C ASN A 59 -2.46 -5.80 -7.13
N ARG A 60 -3.34 -6.43 -7.91
CA ARG A 60 -3.61 -6.06 -9.31
C ARG A 60 -4.26 -4.69 -9.45
N LEU A 61 -5.16 -4.33 -8.54
CA LEU A 61 -5.79 -3.00 -8.54
C LEU A 61 -4.77 -1.92 -8.17
N ALA A 62 -3.97 -2.16 -7.13
CA ALA A 62 -2.91 -1.25 -6.71
C ALA A 62 -1.82 -1.10 -7.79
N SER A 63 -1.46 -2.17 -8.50
CA SER A 63 -0.46 -2.10 -9.59
C SER A 63 -0.96 -1.31 -10.78
N ARG A 64 -2.28 -1.30 -11.03
CA ARG A 64 -2.88 -0.48 -12.10
C ARG A 64 -2.91 1.01 -11.73
N SER A 65 -3.19 1.34 -10.48
CA SER A 65 -3.20 2.74 -10.02
C SER A 65 -1.80 3.31 -9.84
N ASN A 66 -0.79 2.46 -9.63
CA ASN A 66 0.60 2.86 -9.41
C ASN A 66 1.49 2.65 -10.65
N THR A 67 1.00 2.94 -11.86
CA THR A 67 1.79 2.86 -13.09
C THR A 67 3.07 3.72 -13.06
N GLU A 68 3.11 4.78 -12.24
CA GLU A 68 4.32 5.58 -12.00
C GLU A 68 5.40 4.86 -11.16
N MET A 69 5.04 3.84 -10.37
CA MET A 69 5.99 2.99 -9.64
C MET A 69 6.34 1.70 -10.39
N CYS A 70 6.14 1.66 -11.71
CA CYS A 70 6.66 0.60 -12.55
C CYS A 70 8.13 0.89 -12.90
N GLY A 71 8.99 -0.14 -12.92
CA GLY A 71 10.42 0.02 -13.22
C GLY A 71 10.70 0.70 -14.57
N SER A 72 9.81 0.54 -15.55
CA SER A 72 9.88 1.24 -16.85
C SER A 72 9.75 2.76 -16.72
N THR A 73 8.94 3.23 -15.76
CA THR A 73 8.72 4.66 -15.50
C THR A 73 9.86 5.25 -14.67
N TRP A 74 10.56 4.42 -13.89
CA TRP A 74 11.74 4.85 -13.12
C TRP A 74 12.95 5.12 -14.00
N ILE A 75 13.06 4.47 -15.17
CA ILE A 75 14.09 4.77 -16.16
C ILE A 75 13.95 6.21 -16.66
N SER A 76 12.71 6.67 -16.89
CA SER A 76 12.43 8.00 -17.44
C SER A 76 12.20 9.07 -16.37
N ARG A 77 11.69 8.71 -15.19
CA ARG A 77 11.43 9.60 -14.05
C ARG A 77 11.77 8.90 -12.74
N PRO A 78 13.06 8.72 -12.42
CA PRO A 78 13.47 8.12 -11.17
C PRO A 78 13.05 8.99 -9.97
N PRO A 79 12.76 8.38 -8.81
CA PRO A 79 12.57 9.13 -7.57
C PRO A 79 13.79 10.01 -7.27
N SER A 80 13.59 11.18 -6.68
CA SER A 80 14.68 12.10 -6.32
C SER A 80 15.71 11.48 -5.36
N SER A 81 15.27 10.53 -4.53
CA SER A 81 16.16 9.69 -3.70
C SER A 81 17.12 8.83 -4.51
N LEU A 82 16.72 8.41 -5.71
CA LEU A 82 17.50 7.55 -6.62
C LEU A 82 18.37 8.39 -7.57
N VAL A 83 17.90 9.58 -7.96
CA VAL A 83 18.71 10.58 -8.70
C VAL A 83 19.98 10.93 -7.92
N HIS A 84 19.89 11.10 -6.61
CA HIS A 84 21.05 11.45 -5.79
C HIS A 84 22.09 10.31 -5.69
N ILE A 85 21.66 9.06 -5.85
CA ILE A 85 22.53 7.89 -5.88
C ILE A 85 23.21 7.78 -7.26
N LEU A 86 22.43 7.85 -8.34
CA LEU A 86 22.95 7.75 -9.71
C LEU A 86 23.88 8.91 -10.09
N ASN A 87 23.66 10.11 -9.55
CA ASN A 87 24.53 11.26 -9.74
C ASN A 87 25.90 11.12 -9.02
N LYS A 88 26.03 10.13 -8.12
CA LYS A 88 27.29 9.82 -7.42
C LYS A 88 28.07 8.68 -8.07
N ASP A 89 27.45 7.91 -8.95
CA ASP A 89 28.10 6.86 -9.75
C ASP A 89 28.81 7.41 -11.00
N GLY A 90 29.21 8.68 -10.97
CA GLY A 90 30.03 9.33 -11.98
C GLY A 90 31.40 8.67 -12.08
N LEU A 91 31.45 7.49 -12.69
CA LEU A 91 32.67 6.91 -13.21
C LEU A 91 33.14 7.86 -14.33
N PRO A 92 34.36 8.42 -14.24
CA PRO A 92 34.90 9.20 -15.34
C PRO A 92 34.98 8.30 -16.59
N CYS A 93 34.57 8.85 -17.73
CA CYS A 93 34.78 8.24 -19.04
C CYS A 93 36.28 7.91 -19.20
N PRO A 94 36.66 6.68 -19.62
CA PRO A 94 38.04 6.42 -20.06
C PRO A 94 38.33 7.21 -21.35
N PRO A 95 39.61 7.48 -21.66
CA PRO A 95 40.06 8.48 -22.64
C PRO A 95 39.61 8.25 -24.08
#